data_AF-A0A7V5RKP6-F1
#
_entry.id   AF-A0A7V5RKP6-F1
#
_cell.length_a   1.000
_cell.length_b   1.000
_cell.length_c   1.000
_cell.angle_alpha   90.00
_cell.angle_beta   90.00
_cell.angle_gamma   90.00
#
_symmetry.space_group_name_H-M   'P 1'
#
loop_
_entity.id
_entity.type
_entity.pdbx_description
1 polymer ?
#
loop_
_entity_poly.entity_id
_entity_poly.type
_entity_poly.pdbx_seq_one_letter_code
_entity_poly.pdbx_strand_id
1 'polypeptide(L)'
;MDKVGKIIKYQLFDIFRNKWLLFYALFFFVVTDGLFRFGGGGAKVIISFMNIMLFIIPLVSILFGTMFLYNSREYIELLLTQPVKRRVLFAGLYLGLALPLVAGFVLGVSIPFAIYDDGSQLATLGLLLLSGTFLTLMFTALA
;
A
#
# COMPACT_ATOMS: atom_id res chain seq x y z
N MET A 1 -18.33 13.73 11.87
CA MET A 1 -17.18 12.86 11.49
C MET A 1 -16.91 11.90 12.63
N ASP A 2 -17.07 10.61 12.38
CA ASP A 2 -16.75 9.57 13.36
C ASP A 2 -15.31 9.70 13.85
N LYS A 3 -15.06 9.37 15.13
CA LYS A 3 -13.73 9.45 15.75
C LYS A 3 -12.65 8.72 14.92
N VAL A 4 -13.03 7.64 14.24
CA VAL A 4 -12.17 6.87 13.30
C VAL A 4 -11.69 7.74 12.13
N GLY A 5 -12.60 8.43 11.44
CA GLY A 5 -12.27 9.21 10.24
C GLY A 5 -11.35 10.39 10.53
N LYS A 6 -11.43 10.97 11.74
CA LYS A 6 -10.46 11.99 12.18
C LYS A 6 -9.06 11.39 12.32
N ILE A 7 -8.92 10.25 13.01
CA ILE A 7 -7.64 9.56 13.19
C ILE A 7 -7.04 9.19 11.83
N ILE A 8 -7.84 8.60 10.93
CA ILE A 8 -7.41 8.27 9.57
C ILE A 8 -6.90 9.53 8.85
N LYS A 9 -7.66 10.64 8.86
CA LYS A 9 -7.26 11.86 8.16
C LYS A 9 -5.91 12.40 8.65
N TYR A 10 -5.68 12.43 9.96
CA TYR A 10 -4.41 12.88 10.51
C TYR A 10 -3.27 11.95 10.12
N GLN A 11 -3.51 10.64 10.18
CA GLN A 11 -2.50 9.65 9.83
C GLN A 11 -2.15 9.65 8.34
N LEU A 12 -3.15 9.79 7.48
CA LEU A 12 -2.94 9.94 6.04
C LEU A 12 -2.07 11.17 5.76
N PHE A 13 -2.36 12.30 6.39
CA PHE A 13 -1.59 13.53 6.17
C PHE A 13 -0.13 13.40 6.61
N ASP A 14 0.11 12.67 7.69
CA ASP A 14 1.45 12.37 8.19
C ASP A 14 2.23 11.45 7.23
N ILE A 15 1.58 10.37 6.74
CA ILE A 15 2.20 9.41 5.83
C ILE A 15 2.42 10.00 4.43
N PHE A 16 1.54 10.87 3.94
CA PHE A 16 1.78 11.56 2.66
C PHE A 16 3.00 12.50 2.70
N ARG A 17 3.36 13.02 3.88
CA ARG A 17 4.61 13.78 4.07
C ARG A 17 5.84 12.87 4.18
N ASN A 18 5.64 11.56 4.40
CA ASN A 18 6.71 10.60 4.48
C ASN A 18 7.25 10.26 3.09
N LYS A 19 8.51 10.62 2.84
CA LYS A 19 9.23 10.33 1.58
C LYS A 19 9.23 8.85 1.23
N TRP A 20 9.16 7.96 2.23
CA TRP A 20 9.15 6.53 2.01
C TRP A 20 7.93 6.02 1.23
N LEU A 21 6.75 6.62 1.44
CA LEU A 21 5.57 6.23 0.67
C LEU A 21 5.74 6.56 -0.83
N LEU A 22 6.31 7.74 -1.11
CA LEU A 22 6.65 8.14 -2.48
C LEU A 22 7.66 7.18 -3.10
N PHE A 23 8.70 6.77 -2.36
CA PHE A 23 9.65 5.75 -2.84
C PHE A 23 8.97 4.42 -3.16
N TYR A 24 8.01 3.98 -2.34
CA TYR A 24 7.26 2.75 -2.57
C TYR A 24 6.40 2.81 -3.85
N ALA A 25 5.66 3.91 -4.06
CA ALA A 25 4.88 4.11 -5.28
C ALA A 25 5.78 4.21 -6.52
N LEU A 26 6.88 4.96 -6.41
CA LEU A 26 7.87 5.12 -7.49
C LEU A 26 8.57 3.80 -7.81
N PHE A 27 8.87 2.99 -6.80
CA PHE A 27 9.46 1.66 -6.99
C PHE A 27 8.56 0.81 -7.90
N PHE A 28 7.26 0.71 -7.60
CA PHE A 28 6.35 -0.06 -8.46
C PHE A 28 6.18 0.55 -9.84
N PHE A 29 6.17 1.88 -9.93
CA PHE A 29 6.15 2.57 -11.23
C PHE A 29 7.36 2.17 -12.08
N VAL A 30 8.58 2.30 -11.54
CA VAL A 30 9.82 2.01 -12.27
C VAL A 30 9.93 0.52 -12.61
N VAL A 31 9.56 -0.37 -11.70
CA VAL A 31 9.59 -1.82 -11.95
C VAL A 31 8.60 -2.18 -13.05
N THR A 32 7.37 -1.67 -12.99
CA THR A 32 6.35 -1.98 -13.99
C THR A 32 6.71 -1.39 -15.36
N ASP A 33 7.15 -0.13 -15.41
CA ASP A 33 7.63 0.52 -16.64
C ASP A 33 8.84 -0.24 -17.22
N GLY A 34 9.81 -0.62 -16.40
CA GLY A 34 10.96 -1.43 -16.82
C GLY A 34 10.55 -2.79 -17.38
N LEU A 35 9.61 -3.48 -16.74
CA LEU A 35 9.10 -4.75 -17.25
C LEU A 35 8.40 -4.58 -18.60
N PHE A 36 7.64 -3.52 -18.83
CA PHE A 36 7.05 -3.27 -20.15
C PHE A 36 8.11 -2.98 -21.22
N ARG A 37 9.15 -2.20 -20.89
CA ARG A 37 10.22 -1.86 -21.83
C ARG A 37 11.09 -3.07 -22.23
N PHE A 38 11.36 -3.98 -21.29
CA PHE A 38 12.32 -5.08 -21.50
C PHE A 38 11.68 -6.47 -21.54
N GLY A 39 10.48 -6.63 -21.00
CA GLY A 39 9.81 -7.92 -20.80
C GLY A 39 9.07 -8.46 -22.02
N GLY A 40 8.87 -7.63 -23.06
CA GLY A 40 8.13 -8.01 -24.26
C GLY A 40 6.62 -7.77 -24.10
N GLY A 41 5.79 -8.78 -24.37
CA GLY A 41 4.33 -8.64 -24.34
C GLY A 41 3.71 -8.61 -22.92
N GLY A 42 2.50 -8.05 -22.81
CA GLY A 42 1.82 -7.81 -21.53
C GLY A 42 1.64 -9.07 -20.64
N ALA A 43 1.41 -10.25 -21.23
CA ALA A 43 1.18 -11.46 -20.44
C ALA A 43 2.45 -11.88 -19.66
N LYS A 44 3.63 -11.71 -20.27
CA LYS A 44 4.91 -11.99 -19.61
C LYS A 44 5.22 -10.96 -18.53
N VAL A 45 4.88 -9.69 -18.78
CA VAL A 45 4.98 -8.61 -17.80
C VAL A 45 4.15 -8.91 -16.56
N ILE A 46 2.90 -9.33 -16.72
CA ILE A 46 2.01 -9.71 -15.61
C ILE A 46 2.62 -10.84 -14.78
N ILE A 47 3.07 -11.92 -15.43
CA ILE A 47 3.66 -13.08 -14.72
C ILE A 47 4.92 -12.68 -13.96
N SER A 48 5.82 -11.91 -14.59
CA SER A 48 7.03 -11.42 -13.95
C SER A 48 6.72 -10.50 -12.76
N PHE A 49 5.75 -9.60 -12.91
CA PHE A 49 5.34 -8.70 -11.84
C PHE A 49 4.69 -9.45 -10.68
N MET A 50 3.91 -10.49 -10.96
CA MET A 50 3.29 -11.36 -9.95
C MET A 50 4.35 -11.96 -9.01
N ASN A 51 5.48 -12.42 -9.56
CA ASN A 51 6.57 -12.95 -8.74
C ASN A 51 7.18 -11.85 -7.85
N ILE A 52 7.39 -10.65 -8.39
CA ILE A 52 7.95 -9.53 -7.62
C ILE A 52 7.02 -9.13 -6.47
N MET A 53 5.71 -9.01 -6.74
CA MET A 53 4.76 -8.54 -5.75
C MET A 53 4.58 -9.54 -4.60
N LEU A 54 4.68 -10.84 -4.87
CA LEU A 54 4.61 -11.90 -3.86
C LEU A 54 5.72 -11.80 -2.79
N PHE A 55 6.89 -11.25 -3.14
CA PHE A 55 7.97 -11.04 -2.18
C PHE A 55 8.00 -9.62 -1.62
N ILE A 56 7.89 -8.62 -2.50
CA ILE A 56 8.07 -7.21 -2.11
C ILE A 56 6.91 -6.71 -1.23
N ILE A 57 5.64 -7.01 -1.59
CA ILE A 57 4.50 -6.47 -0.85
C ILE A 57 4.50 -6.97 0.61
N PRO A 58 4.64 -8.28 0.88
CA PRO A 58 4.73 -8.79 2.25
C PRO A 58 5.85 -8.15 3.07
N LEU A 59 7.06 -8.10 2.50
CA LEU A 59 8.24 -7.59 3.17
C LEU A 59 8.06 -6.12 3.57
N VAL A 60 7.65 -5.29 2.62
CA VAL A 60 7.44 -3.86 2.87
C VAL A 60 6.29 -3.65 3.85
N SER A 61 5.20 -4.40 3.72
CA SER A 61 4.03 -4.25 4.61
C SER A 61 4.37 -4.56 6.07
N ILE A 62 5.18 -5.60 6.34
CA ILE A 62 5.65 -5.91 7.70
C ILE A 62 6.60 -4.83 8.21
N LEU A 63 7.61 -4.44 7.41
CA LEU A 63 8.61 -3.46 7.83
C LEU A 63 7.98 -2.10 8.14
N PHE A 64 7.12 -1.61 7.26
CA PHE A 64 6.42 -0.34 7.47
C PHE A 64 5.37 -0.45 8.56
N GLY A 65 4.65 -1.56 8.67
CA GLY A 65 3.69 -1.81 9.75
C GLY A 65 4.34 -1.73 11.13
N THR A 66 5.41 -2.47 11.32
CA THR A 66 6.17 -2.46 12.57
C THR A 66 6.77 -1.09 12.86
N MET A 67 7.51 -0.48 11.93
CA MET A 67 8.08 0.86 12.10
C MET A 67 7.01 1.91 12.45
N PHE A 68 5.86 1.85 11.79
CA PHE A 68 4.75 2.75 12.02
C PHE A 68 4.17 2.61 13.43
N LEU A 69 3.97 1.38 13.91
CA LEU A 69 3.52 1.11 15.28
C LEU A 69 4.54 1.59 16.32
N TYR A 70 5.83 1.35 16.08
CA TYR A 70 6.89 1.82 16.97
C TYR A 70 6.92 3.34 17.05
N ASN A 71 6.87 4.04 15.92
CA ASN A 71 6.86 5.51 15.88
C ASN A 71 5.59 6.11 16.48
N SER A 72 4.46 5.41 16.41
CA SER A 72 3.17 5.88 16.95
C SER A 72 2.99 5.57 18.43
N ARG A 73 3.96 4.95 19.11
CA ARG A 73 3.79 4.46 20.48
C ARG A 73 3.39 5.54 21.48
N GLU A 74 4.10 6.67 21.50
CA GLU A 74 3.80 7.79 22.41
C GLU A 74 2.40 8.37 22.14
N TYR A 75 2.02 8.47 20.87
CA TYR A 75 0.68 8.90 20.46
C TYR A 75 -0.41 7.94 20.95
N ILE A 76 -0.18 6.63 20.85
CA ILE A 76 -1.09 5.60 21.34
C ILE A 76 -1.27 5.72 22.86
N GLU A 77 -0.17 5.85 23.60
CA GLU A 77 -0.19 6.00 25.07
C GLU A 77 -0.99 7.24 25.47
N LEU A 78 -0.77 8.38 24.81
CA LEU A 78 -1.52 9.61 25.06
C LEU A 78 -3.02 9.47 24.76
N LEU A 79 -3.39 8.88 23.61
CA LEU A 79 -4.79 8.72 23.23
C LEU A 79 -5.55 7.74 24.14
N LEU A 80 -4.88 6.75 24.72
CA LEU A 80 -5.48 5.80 25.65
C LEU A 80 -5.83 6.44 27.01
N THR A 81 -5.22 7.59 27.35
CA THR A 81 -5.65 8.39 28.53
C THR A 81 -6.95 9.14 28.29
N GLN A 82 -7.33 9.34 27.02
CA GLN A 82 -8.56 9.99 26.63
C GLN A 82 -9.70 8.97 26.50
N PRO A 83 -10.98 9.40 26.59
CA PRO A 83 -12.14 8.51 26.41
C PRO A 83 -12.35 8.10 24.93
N VAL A 84 -11.41 7.32 24.41
CA VAL A 84 -11.39 6.76 23.05
C VAL A 84 -11.46 5.23 23.14
N LYS A 85 -12.39 4.63 22.40
CA LYS A 85 -12.53 3.17 22.36
C LYS A 85 -11.32 2.56 21.65
N ARG A 86 -10.71 1.52 22.23
CA ARG A 86 -9.53 0.84 21.64
C ARG A 86 -9.74 0.42 20.18
N ARG A 87 -10.91 -0.14 19.86
CA ARG A 87 -11.26 -0.54 18.49
C ARG A 87 -11.19 0.62 17.48
N VAL A 88 -11.56 1.83 17.91
CA VAL A 88 -11.51 3.05 17.07
C VAL A 88 -10.06 3.48 16.84
N LEU A 89 -9.23 3.40 17.87
CA LEU A 89 -7.81 3.75 17.80
C LEU A 89 -7.05 2.80 16.86
N PHE A 90 -7.15 1.48 17.08
CA PHE A 90 -6.43 0.51 16.26
C PHE A 90 -6.95 0.44 14.82
N ALA A 91 -8.26 0.57 14.59
CA ALA A 91 -8.80 0.65 13.22
C ALA A 91 -8.29 1.92 12.50
N GLY A 92 -8.18 3.04 13.21
CA GLY A 92 -7.65 4.28 12.66
C GLY A 92 -6.17 4.17 12.28
N LEU A 93 -5.35 3.54 13.13
CA LEU A 93 -3.93 3.30 12.86
C LEU A 93 -3.72 2.34 11.69
N TYR A 94 -4.44 1.21 11.68
CA TYR A 94 -4.36 0.23 10.60
C TYR A 94 -4.76 0.84 9.26
N LEU A 95 -5.95 1.45 9.17
CA LEU A 95 -6.42 2.08 7.93
C LEU A 95 -5.56 3.29 7.54
N GLY A 96 -5.04 4.01 8.55
CA GLY A 96 -4.10 5.11 8.36
C GLY A 96 -2.87 4.69 7.57
N LEU A 97 -2.34 3.49 7.80
CA LEU A 97 -1.17 2.96 7.10
C LEU A 97 -1.51 2.14 5.85
N ALA A 98 -2.51 1.25 5.94
CA ALA A 98 -2.84 0.31 4.89
C ALA A 98 -3.37 1.01 3.62
N LEU A 99 -4.20 2.05 3.78
CA LEU A 99 -4.77 2.79 2.64
C LEU A 99 -3.69 3.50 1.80
N PRO A 100 -2.73 4.25 2.38
CA PRO A 100 -1.61 4.79 1.62
C PRO A 100 -0.79 3.74 0.90
N LEU A 101 -0.46 2.62 1.54
CA LEU A 101 0.32 1.55 0.91
C LEU A 101 -0.43 0.98 -0.30
N VAL A 102 -1.72 0.66 -0.14
CA VAL A 102 -2.57 0.22 -1.24
C VAL A 102 -2.62 1.27 -2.36
N ALA A 103 -2.81 2.54 -2.03
CA ALA A 103 -2.84 3.61 -3.03
C ALA A 103 -1.50 3.74 -3.78
N GLY A 104 -0.37 3.65 -3.07
CA GLY A 104 0.96 3.71 -3.68
C GLY A 104 1.21 2.55 -4.64
N PHE A 105 0.81 1.33 -4.25
CA PHE A 105 0.86 0.15 -5.12
C PHE A 105 -0.05 0.30 -6.34
N VAL A 106 -1.33 0.60 -6.13
CA VAL A 106 -2.32 0.70 -7.21
C VAL A 106 -1.93 1.79 -8.20
N LEU A 107 -1.55 2.98 -7.74
CA LEU A 107 -1.11 4.06 -8.62
C LEU A 107 0.21 3.71 -9.32
N GLY A 108 1.18 3.15 -8.60
CA GLY A 108 2.48 2.78 -9.16
C GLY A 108 2.36 1.76 -10.29
N VAL A 109 1.45 0.79 -10.18
CA VAL A 109 1.24 -0.24 -11.21
C VAL A 109 0.30 0.22 -12.31
N SER A 110 -0.80 0.89 -11.97
CA SER A 110 -1.83 1.24 -12.95
C SER A 110 -1.34 2.27 -13.97
N ILE A 111 -0.45 3.19 -13.58
CA ILE A 111 0.03 4.24 -14.51
C ILE A 111 0.83 3.63 -15.67
N PRO A 112 1.87 2.78 -15.46
CA PRO A 112 2.57 2.15 -16.57
C PRO A 112 1.66 1.23 -17.40
N PHE A 113 0.77 0.45 -16.77
CA PHE A 113 -0.19 -0.37 -17.52
C PHE A 113 -1.09 0.46 -18.44
N ALA A 114 -1.56 1.63 -17.98
CA ALA A 114 -2.37 2.53 -18.81
C ALA A 114 -1.60 3.16 -19.98
N ILE A 115 -0.26 3.22 -19.90
CA ILE A 115 0.60 3.77 -20.96
C ILE A 115 0.94 2.70 -22.01
N TYR A 116 1.19 1.45 -21.60
CA TYR A 116 1.73 0.40 -22.47
C TYR A 116 0.73 -0.70 -22.87
N ASP A 117 -0.35 -0.94 -22.13
CA ASP A 117 -1.36 -1.95 -22.48
C ASP A 117 -2.52 -1.32 -23.25
N ASP A 118 -2.87 -1.90 -24.39
CA ASP A 118 -3.99 -1.46 -25.24
C ASP A 118 -5.38 -1.82 -24.66
N GLY A 119 -5.44 -2.13 -23.37
CA GLY A 119 -6.66 -2.59 -22.67
C GLY A 119 -7.00 -4.06 -22.89
N SER A 120 -6.13 -4.82 -23.58
CA SER A 120 -6.34 -6.24 -23.86
C SER A 120 -6.30 -7.11 -22.60
N GLN A 121 -5.68 -6.63 -21.52
CA GLN A 121 -5.45 -7.40 -20.29
C GLN A 121 -6.11 -6.79 -19.04
N LEU A 122 -7.12 -5.94 -19.21
CA LEU A 122 -7.79 -5.23 -18.12
C LEU A 122 -8.32 -6.17 -17.02
N ALA A 123 -8.89 -7.31 -17.39
CA ALA A 123 -9.39 -8.29 -16.42
C ALA A 123 -8.25 -8.88 -15.57
N THR A 124 -7.12 -9.22 -16.20
CA THR A 124 -5.95 -9.77 -15.53
C THR A 124 -5.26 -8.73 -14.66
N LEU A 125 -5.17 -7.47 -15.13
CA LEU A 125 -4.70 -6.34 -14.34
C LEU A 125 -5.57 -6.15 -13.10
N GLY A 126 -6.91 -6.22 -13.24
CA GLY A 126 -7.84 -6.14 -12.12
C GLY A 126 -7.57 -7.20 -11.05
N LEU A 127 -7.34 -8.46 -11.46
CA LEU A 127 -6.98 -9.55 -10.54
C LEU A 127 -5.62 -9.34 -9.87
N LEU A 128 -4.64 -8.81 -10.61
CA LEU A 128 -3.32 -8.49 -10.09
C LEU A 128 -3.37 -7.36 -9.04
N LEU A 129 -4.12 -6.29 -9.31
CA LEU A 129 -4.33 -5.21 -8.35
C LEU A 129 -5.10 -5.66 -7.12
N LEU A 130 -6.14 -6.49 -7.31
CA LEU A 130 -6.92 -7.05 -6.21
C LEU A 130 -6.04 -7.93 -5.30
N SER A 131 -5.28 -8.85 -5.88
CA SER A 131 -4.40 -9.75 -5.12
C SER A 131 -3.29 -8.99 -4.39
N GLY A 132 -2.64 -8.02 -5.05
CA GLY A 132 -1.66 -7.15 -4.41
C GLY A 132 -2.26 -6.32 -3.26
N THR A 133 -3.47 -5.80 -3.44
CA THR A 133 -4.20 -5.08 -2.38
C THR A 133 -4.47 -5.99 -1.18
N PHE A 134 -4.95 -7.21 -1.41
CA PHE A 134 -5.17 -8.16 -0.32
C PHE A 134 -3.87 -8.54 0.39
N LEU A 135 -2.77 -8.73 -0.34
CA LEU A 135 -1.46 -8.97 0.26
C LEU A 135 -1.04 -7.81 1.17
N THR A 136 -1.17 -6.57 0.72
CA THR A 136 -0.89 -5.39 1.55
C THR A 136 -1.76 -5.40 2.80
N LEU A 137 -3.08 -5.57 2.66
CA LEU A 137 -4.00 -5.56 3.78
C LEU A 137 -3.70 -6.67 4.80
N MET A 138 -3.41 -7.90 4.34
CA MET A 138 -3.09 -9.04 5.21
C MET A 138 -1.77 -8.83 5.94
N PHE A 139 -0.70 -8.48 5.23
CA PHE A 139 0.61 -8.35 5.84
C PHE A 139 0.74 -7.10 6.72
N THR A 140 0.04 -6.01 6.41
CA THR A 140 -0.07 -4.86 7.33
C THR A 140 -0.89 -5.21 8.58
N ALA A 141 -1.83 -6.15 8.51
CA ALA A 141 -2.58 -6.61 9.69
C ALA A 141 -1.78 -7.59 10.56
N LEU A 142 -0.83 -8.30 9.97
CA LEU A 142 0.09 -9.19 10.68
C LEU A 142 1.22 -8.44 11.40
N ALA A 143 1.57 -7.26 10.91
CA ALA A 143 2.62 -6.38 11.45
C ALA A 143 2.21 -5.74 12.77
#